data_AF-A0A932GSP4-F1
#
_entry.id   AF-A0A932GSP4-F1
#
_cell.length_a   1.000
_cell.length_b   1.000
_cell.length_c   1.000
_cell.angle_alpha   90.00
_cell.angle_beta   90.00
_cell.angle_gamma   90.00
#
_symmetry.space_group_name_H-M   'P 1'
#
loop_
_entity.id
_entity.type
_entity.pdbx_description
1 polymer ?
#
loop_
_entity_poly.entity_id
_entity_poly.type
_entity_poly.pdbx_seq_one_letter_code
_entity_poly.pdbx_strand_id
1 'polypeptide(L)' 'MPTTKKRINITAPRIIDDALQKLASRDEMSVSGKAAELLRYAIETEEERIWDTLAHNRDTKTARFLNHNRAWK' A
#
# COMPACT_ATOMS: atom_id res chain seq x y z
N MET A 1 10.13 -18.34 -21.57
CA MET A 1 9.29 -18.70 -20.41
C MET A 1 8.06 -17.80 -20.41
N PRO A 2 6.84 -18.36 -20.32
CA PRO A 2 5.66 -17.53 -20.08
C PRO A 2 5.81 -16.93 -18.68
N THR A 3 5.82 -15.61 -18.58
CA THR A 3 5.97 -14.91 -17.31
C THR A 3 4.82 -15.31 -16.38
N THR A 4 5.12 -15.74 -15.15
CA THR A 4 4.14 -16.02 -14.07
C THR A 4 3.31 -14.79 -13.65
N LYS A 5 3.56 -13.64 -14.27
CA LYS A 5 2.86 -12.38 -14.01
C LYS A 5 1.43 -12.44 -14.56
N LYS A 6 0.45 -12.26 -13.68
CA LYS A 6 -0.96 -12.07 -14.06
C LYS A 6 -1.13 -10.70 -14.71
N ARG A 7 -1.94 -10.62 -15.78
CA ARG A 7 -2.31 -9.35 -16.43
C ARG A 7 -3.49 -8.73 -15.72
N ILE A 8 -3.43 -7.42 -15.48
CA ILE A 8 -4.52 -6.63 -14.90
C ILE A 8 -4.86 -5.55 -15.92
N ASN A 9 -6.10 -5.54 -16.41
CA ASN A 9 -6.62 -4.49 -17.27
C ASN A 9 -7.44 -3.52 -16.42
N ILE A 10 -7.16 -2.23 -16.52
CA ILE A 10 -7.78 -1.21 -15.67
C ILE A 10 -8.40 -0.16 -16.60
N THR A 11 -9.67 0.17 -16.36
CA THR A 11 -10.32 1.33 -16.96
C THR A 11 -10.24 2.47 -15.96
N ALA A 12 -9.59 3.57 -16.34
CA ALA A 12 -9.40 4.73 -15.47
C ALA A 12 -9.81 6.03 -16.18
N PRO A 13 -10.26 7.06 -15.44
CA PRO A 13 -10.49 8.39 -16.01
C PRO A 13 -9.21 8.98 -16.60
N ARG A 14 -9.34 9.83 -17.64
CA ARG A 14 -8.22 10.48 -18.32
C ARG A 14 -7.26 11.19 -17.36
N ILE A 15 -7.78 11.86 -16.33
CA ILE A 15 -6.95 12.56 -15.33
C ILE A 15 -6.01 11.62 -14.57
N ILE A 16 -6.45 10.38 -14.30
CA ILE A 16 -5.64 9.37 -13.61
C ILE A 16 -4.58 8.83 -14.56
N ASP A 17 -4.93 8.59 -15.81
CA ASP A 17 -3.97 8.15 -16.83
C ASP A 17 -2.88 9.21 -17.07
N ASP A 18 -3.27 10.47 -17.23
CA ASP A 18 -2.34 11.60 -17.38
C ASP A 18 -1.39 11.74 -16.17
N ALA A 19 -1.92 11.57 -14.95
CA ALA A 19 -1.12 11.59 -13.73
C ALA A 19 -0.16 10.40 -13.67
N LEU A 20 -0.62 9.19 -14.01
CA LEU A 20 0.18 7.98 -14.02
C LEU A 20 1.33 8.07 -15.03
N GLN A 21 1.08 8.61 -16.22
CA GLN A 21 2.11 8.85 -17.24
C GLN A 21 3.19 9.82 -16.73
N LYS A 22 2.79 10.93 -16.11
CA LYS A 22 3.73 11.91 -15.52
C LYS A 22 4.56 11.31 -14.40
N LEU A 23 3.94 10.53 -13.51
CA LEU A 23 4.64 9.85 -12.41
C LEU A 23 5.63 8.81 -12.94
N ALA A 24 5.24 8.02 -13.93
CA ALA A 24 6.11 7.04 -14.56
C ALA A 24 7.31 7.70 -15.24
N SER A 25 7.09 8.82 -15.94
CA SER A 25 8.17 9.60 -16.55
C SER A 25 9.10 10.23 -15.52
N ARG A 26 8.56 10.76 -14.41
CA ARG A 26 9.35 11.35 -13.31
C ARG A 26 10.28 10.31 -12.67
N ASP A 27 9.79 9.07 -12.53
CA ASP A 27 10.50 7.98 -11.86
C ASP A 27 11.27 7.08 -12.85
N GLU A 28 11.42 7.53 -14.10
CA GLU A 28 12.17 6.85 -15.18
C GLU A 28 11.77 5.37 -15.37
N MET A 29 10.47 5.08 -15.31
CA MET A 29 9.94 3.72 -15.43
C MET A 29 8.74 3.61 -16.36
N SER A 30 8.34 2.38 -16.69
CA SER A 30 7.15 2.15 -17.51
C SER A 30 5.87 2.49 -16.74
N VAL A 31 4.84 2.94 -17.46
CA VAL A 31 3.50 3.21 -16.91
C VAL A 31 2.94 1.99 -16.17
N SER A 32 3.14 0.79 -16.73
CA SER A 32 2.72 -0.46 -16.10
C SER A 32 3.52 -0.80 -14.83
N GLY A 33 4.82 -0.49 -14.82
CA GLY A 33 5.67 -0.61 -13.63
C GLY A 33 5.19 0.32 -12.52
N LYS A 34 4.93 1.60 -12.87
CA LYS A 34 4.44 2.57 -11.90
C LYS A 34 3.06 2.22 -11.37
N ALA A 35 2.16 1.72 -12.23
CA ALA A 35 0.85 1.26 -11.81
C ALA A 35 0.94 0.11 -10.79
N ALA A 36 1.83 -0.87 -11.05
CA ALA A 36 2.04 -1.98 -10.11
C ALA A 36 2.61 -1.50 -8.77
N GLU A 37 3.54 -0.54 -8.78
CA GLU A 37 4.09 0.06 -7.56
C GLU A 37 3.03 0.80 -6.75
N LEU A 38 2.21 1.63 -7.41
CA LEU A 38 1.13 2.38 -6.76
C LEU A 38 0.03 1.44 -6.22
N LEU A 39 -0.29 0.36 -6.94
CA LEU A 39 -1.21 -0.66 -6.45
C LEU A 39 -0.66 -1.36 -5.20
N ARG A 40 0.65 -1.63 -5.14
CA ARG A 40 1.28 -2.18 -3.93
C ARG A 40 1.12 -1.22 -2.76
N TYR A 41 1.44 0.07 -2.92
CA TYR A 41 1.26 1.06 -1.85
C TYR A 41 -0.19 1.21 -1.42
N ALA A 42 -1.14 1.14 -2.35
CA ALA A 42 -2.56 1.18 -2.03
C ALA A 42 -2.97 -0.02 -1.16
N ILE A 43 -2.50 -1.23 -1.49
CA ILE A 43 -2.75 -2.43 -0.68
C ILE A 43 -2.14 -2.28 0.73
N GLU A 44 -0.91 -1.78 0.83
CA GLU A 44 -0.26 -1.53 2.12
C GLU A 44 -1.04 -0.51 2.96
N THR A 45 -1.56 0.54 2.32
CA THR A 45 -2.40 1.56 2.98
C THR A 45 -3.73 0.98 3.48
N GLU A 46 -4.36 0.09 2.70
CA GLU A 46 -5.56 -0.62 3.14
C GLU A 46 -5.28 -1.51 4.35
N GLU A 47 -4.13 -2.19 4.35
CA GLU A 47 -3.69 -3.00 5.47
C GLU A 47 -3.46 -2.15 6.73
N GLU A 48 -2.76 -1.03 6.59
CA GLU A 48 -2.49 -0.10 7.69
C GLU A 48 -3.78 0.40 8.35
N ARG A 49 -4.83 0.69 7.56
CA ARG A 49 -6.14 1.09 8.11
C ARG A 49 -6.74 0.01 9.02
N ILE A 50 -6.57 -1.27 8.66
CA ILE A 50 -7.04 -2.39 9.48
C ILE A 50 -6.23 -2.47 10.78
N TRP A 51 -4.90 -2.36 10.69
CA TRP A 51 -4.02 -2.36 11.85
C TRP A 51 -4.33 -1.22 12.82
N ASP A 52 -4.58 -0.02 12.31
CA ASP A 52 -4.95 1.14 13.11
C ASP A 52 -6.29 0.91 13.84
N THR A 53 -7.29 0.37 13.13
CA THR A 53 -8.58 0.01 13.75
C THR A 53 -8.41 -1.00 14.89
N LEU A 54 -7.56 -2.00 14.70
CA LEU A 54 -7.26 -3.00 15.73
C LEU A 54 -6.50 -2.39 16.92
N ALA A 55 -5.55 -1.49 16.65
CA ALA A 55 -4.80 -0.78 17.67
C ALA A 55 -5.72 0.11 18.51
N HIS A 56 -6.59 0.89 17.85
CA HIS A 56 -7.57 1.75 18.50
C HIS A 56 -8.51 0.96 19.43
N ASN A 57 -8.98 -0.20 18.98
CA ASN A 57 -9.82 -1.08 19.81
C ASN A 57 -9.08 -1.67 21.03
N ARG A 58 -7.75 -1.81 20.95
CA ARG A 58 -6.92 -2.32 22.03
C ARG A 58 -6.49 -1.23 23.01
N ASP A 59 -6.33 0.00 22.53
CA ASP A 59 -5.93 1.16 23.33
C ASP A 59 -7.11 1.71 24.16
N THR A 60 -7.45 0.96 25.21
CA THR A 60 -8.51 1.30 26.15
C THR A 60 -7.92 1.81 27.47
N LYS A 61 -8.70 2.53 28.28
CA LYS A 61 -8.24 3.01 29.61
C LYS A 61 -7.77 1.90 30.55
N THR A 62 -8.23 0.67 30.32
CA THR A 62 -7.86 -0.53 31.10
C THR A 62 -6.82 -1.39 30.39
N ALA A 63 -6.25 -0.92 29.27
CA ALA A 63 -5.23 -1.65 28.53
C ALA A 63 -4.01 -1.91 29.41
N ARG A 64 -3.49 -3.13 29.32
CA ARG A 64 -2.26 -3.51 30.03
C ARG A 64 -1.06 -3.12 29.18
N PHE A 65 -0.21 -2.26 29.71
CA PHE A 65 1.03 -1.86 29.06
C PHE A 65 2.17 -2.81 29.45
N LEU A 66 3.01 -3.16 28.47
CA LEU A 66 4.26 -3.87 28.70
C LEU A 66 5.40 -2.85 28.72
N ASN A 67 6.38 -3.05 29.60
CA ASN A 67 7.59 -2.23 29.54
C ASN A 67 8.39 -2.56 28.27
N HIS A 68 9.15 -1.58 27.77
CA HIS A 68 9.91 -1.71 26.52
C HIS A 68 10.82 -2.95 26.52
N ASN A 69 11.58 -3.16 27.60
CA ASN A 69 12.51 -4.29 27.73
C ASN A 69 11.82 -5.68 27.69
N ARG A 70 10.55 -5.77 28.06
CA ARG A 70 9.75 -7.01 27.98
C ARG A 70 9.09 -7.19 26.61
N ALA A 71 8.86 -6.11 25.88
CA ALA A 71 8.26 -6.16 24.55
C ALA A 71 9.25 -6.65 23.47
N TRP A 72 10.55 -6.39 23.62
CA TRP A 72 11.60 -6.68 22.63
C TRP A 72 12.50 -7.88 22.97
N LYS A 73 12.06 -8.75 23.88
CA LYS A 73 12.81 -9.94 24.29
C LYS A 73 12.38 -11.14 23.47
#